data_AF-A0A7D8YP73-F1
#
_entry.id   AF-A0A7D8YP73-F1
#
_cell.length_a   1.000
_cell.length_b   1.000
_cell.length_c   1.000
_cell.angle_alpha   90.00
_cell.angle_beta   90.00
_cell.angle_gamma   90.00
#
_symmetry.space_group_name_H-M   'P 1'
#
loop_
_entity.id
_entity.type
_entity.pdbx_description
1 polymer ?
#
loop_
_entity_poly.entity_id
_entity_poly.type
_entity_poly.pdbx_seq_one_letter_code
_entity_poly.pdbx_strand_id
1 'polypeptide(L)'
;MKTTNFLCGVLSCALYFISAVLAQDFASHGTYTEPNTGIVFYTSFETNGTVEGDGEFSEVSWGGFTFGIALPENALTVDSFEYIGLIIGSTPNGTGWSGVVQGDNVGAGMPNHLMLLAWPTGNGDEIATSFRYTSGYLAPVPYGGSASIYPIYSKVNATNWTLVYKCTNCLIFDDPTQASFNTSTSKGGFEQGWAQSDAPPYDKTDANSNFDQHNNGMGEFSIAVASATQSDYSKWATETATTTYTSTTSSGTPTATSISASAVPTGVTYDYVVIGGGAGGIPIADKLSEAGKSVLLIEKGVASSARWGGTLRPESGWLDGYNLTWFDVPGECNRIWNGGSDGVACTDTDQMAGCILGGGTAVNAGLWWKPNPADWDVNFPTGWKSSDMSAATQRVFSRLPGTDHPSMDGQLYLQSGFNTIRTGLANANWTSVTANDVPSQKNRTYAHTPYMYIHGERGVLWLHTS
;
A
#
# COMPACT_ATOMS: atom_id res chain seq x y z
N MET A 1 37.97 31.52 -3.33
CA MET A 1 37.28 30.20 -3.30
C MET A 1 35.77 30.40 -3.16
N LYS A 2 35.07 30.94 -4.17
CA LYS A 2 33.61 31.16 -4.13
C LYS A 2 32.93 31.05 -5.51
N THR A 3 33.56 30.38 -6.47
CA THR A 3 33.02 30.23 -7.84
C THR A 3 33.01 28.79 -8.35
N THR A 4 33.63 27.85 -7.65
CA THR A 4 33.68 26.42 -8.03
C THR A 4 32.48 25.59 -7.55
N ASN A 5 31.69 26.08 -6.58
CA ASN A 5 30.59 25.30 -5.99
C ASN A 5 29.23 25.47 -6.70
N PHE A 6 29.10 26.44 -7.63
CA PHE A 6 27.83 26.66 -8.34
C PHE A 6 27.72 25.84 -9.64
N LEU A 7 28.84 25.46 -10.25
CA LEU A 7 28.84 24.59 -11.44
C LEU A 7 28.66 23.09 -11.13
N CYS A 8 28.97 22.65 -9.90
CA CYS A 8 28.69 21.26 -9.50
C CYS A 8 27.19 21.01 -9.26
N GLY A 9 26.43 22.01 -8.80
CA GLY A 9 25.00 21.87 -8.50
C GLY A 9 24.10 21.77 -9.74
N VAL A 10 24.49 22.39 -10.85
CA VAL A 10 23.71 22.35 -12.10
C VAL A 10 23.99 21.08 -12.90
N LEU A 11 25.20 20.51 -12.82
CA LEU A 11 25.50 19.20 -13.41
C LEU A 11 24.82 18.05 -12.63
N SER A 12 24.71 18.15 -11.30
CA SER A 12 24.04 17.12 -10.49
C SER A 12 22.53 17.04 -10.72
N CYS A 13 21.85 18.16 -11.04
CA CYS A 13 20.42 18.10 -11.37
C CYS A 13 20.18 17.46 -12.76
N ALA A 14 21.03 17.73 -13.76
CA ALA A 14 20.89 17.12 -15.08
C ALA A 14 21.26 15.62 -15.07
N LEU A 15 22.21 15.21 -14.21
CA LEU A 15 22.55 13.79 -14.01
C LEU A 15 21.50 13.05 -13.17
N TYR A 16 20.77 13.72 -12.27
CA TYR A 16 19.71 13.07 -11.46
C TYR A 16 18.54 12.58 -12.32
N PHE A 17 18.13 13.34 -13.36
CA PHE A 17 17.00 12.96 -14.22
C PHE A 17 17.34 11.89 -15.27
N ILE A 18 18.62 11.73 -15.63
CA ILE A 18 19.06 10.68 -16.56
C ILE A 18 19.47 9.40 -15.80
N SER A 19 19.81 9.51 -14.51
CA SER A 19 20.25 8.36 -13.70
C SER A 19 19.11 7.63 -12.97
N ALA A 20 17.92 8.21 -12.82
CA ALA A 20 16.80 7.53 -12.16
C ALA A 20 16.35 6.28 -12.93
N VAL A 21 16.18 6.41 -14.26
CA VAL A 21 15.68 5.35 -15.15
C VAL A 21 16.62 4.13 -15.25
N LEU A 22 17.93 4.34 -15.13
CA LEU A 22 18.91 3.24 -15.16
C LEU A 22 19.17 2.64 -13.78
N ALA A 23 18.74 3.30 -12.69
CA ALA A 23 19.02 2.85 -11.34
C ALA A 23 18.03 1.77 -10.84
N GLN A 24 16.90 1.60 -11.52
CA GLN A 24 15.87 0.61 -11.15
C GLN A 24 15.73 -0.52 -12.17
N ASP A 25 16.70 -0.70 -13.07
CA ASP A 25 16.71 -1.76 -14.07
C ASP A 25 17.42 -3.02 -13.57
N PHE A 26 16.65 -3.97 -13.05
CA PHE A 26 17.16 -5.25 -12.51
C PHE A 26 16.93 -6.44 -13.45
N ALA A 27 16.22 -6.23 -14.56
CA ALA A 27 15.95 -7.29 -15.52
C ALA A 27 17.13 -7.56 -16.44
N SER A 28 17.21 -8.79 -16.94
CA SER A 28 18.05 -9.09 -18.11
C SER A 28 17.34 -8.69 -19.39
N HIS A 29 18.09 -8.18 -20.38
CA HIS A 29 17.53 -7.71 -21.65
C HIS A 29 18.00 -8.53 -22.84
N GLY A 30 17.15 -8.61 -23.86
CA GLY A 30 17.44 -9.35 -25.07
C GLY A 30 16.45 -9.13 -26.21
N THR A 31 16.44 -10.07 -27.14
CA THR A 31 15.50 -10.11 -28.24
C THR A 31 14.90 -11.50 -28.33
N TYR A 32 13.59 -11.58 -28.54
CA TYR A 32 12.87 -12.84 -28.69
C TYR A 32 11.95 -12.78 -29.90
N THR A 33 12.02 -13.79 -30.76
CA THR A 33 11.06 -13.99 -31.84
C THR A 33 10.06 -15.05 -31.41
N GLU A 34 8.79 -14.69 -31.26
CA GLU A 34 7.76 -15.67 -30.88
C GLU A 34 7.52 -16.61 -32.09
N PRO A 35 7.72 -17.93 -31.93
CA PRO A 35 7.84 -18.84 -33.05
C PRO A 35 6.55 -19.09 -33.84
N ASN A 36 5.36 -18.80 -33.27
CA ASN A 36 4.07 -19.06 -33.92
C ASN A 36 3.58 -17.84 -34.72
N THR A 37 3.88 -16.63 -34.24
CA THR A 37 3.51 -15.36 -34.87
C THR A 37 4.64 -14.80 -35.73
N GLY A 38 5.89 -15.13 -35.42
CA GLY A 38 7.08 -14.54 -36.04
C GLY A 38 7.36 -13.09 -35.61
N ILE A 39 6.63 -12.58 -34.61
CA ILE A 39 6.81 -11.21 -34.10
C ILE A 39 8.09 -11.15 -33.27
N VAL A 40 8.89 -10.10 -33.50
CA VAL A 40 10.15 -9.86 -32.79
C VAL A 40 9.95 -8.82 -31.71
N PHE A 41 10.36 -9.15 -30.48
CA PHE A 41 10.24 -8.31 -29.30
C PHE A 41 11.61 -7.95 -28.76
N TYR A 42 11.77 -6.71 -28.29
CA TYR A 42 12.76 -6.40 -27.27
C TYR A 42 12.22 -6.91 -25.94
N THR A 43 13.00 -7.71 -25.21
CA THR A 43 12.52 -8.40 -24.01
C THR A 43 13.30 -8.03 -22.78
N SER A 44 12.58 -7.88 -21.67
CA SER A 44 13.10 -7.77 -20.31
C SER A 44 12.61 -9.01 -19.54
N PHE A 45 13.52 -9.76 -18.93
CA PHE A 45 13.21 -11.07 -18.36
C PHE A 45 13.94 -11.37 -17.06
N GLU A 46 13.27 -12.15 -16.23
CA GLU A 46 13.82 -12.73 -15.02
C GLU A 46 14.02 -14.23 -15.16
N THR A 47 15.15 -14.70 -14.67
CA THR A 47 15.49 -16.12 -14.77
C THR A 47 14.69 -16.96 -13.77
N ASN A 48 14.54 -18.25 -14.06
CA ASN A 48 13.93 -19.18 -13.11
C ASN A 48 14.79 -19.29 -11.85
N GLY A 49 14.22 -18.92 -10.70
CA GLY A 49 14.90 -19.01 -9.42
C GLY A 49 13.94 -18.92 -8.24
N THR A 50 14.49 -18.99 -7.02
CA THR A 50 13.72 -18.82 -5.79
C THR A 50 13.73 -17.36 -5.40
N VAL A 51 12.55 -16.78 -5.23
CA VAL A 51 12.40 -15.40 -4.71
C VAL A 51 12.70 -15.40 -3.22
N GLU A 52 13.53 -14.46 -2.77
CA GLU A 52 13.88 -14.27 -1.36
C GLU A 52 13.27 -12.97 -0.83
N GLY A 53 13.00 -12.90 0.48
CA GLY A 53 12.44 -11.70 1.12
C GLY A 53 11.00 -11.40 0.69
N ASP A 54 10.68 -10.12 0.55
CA ASP A 54 9.39 -9.65 0.01
C ASP A 54 9.34 -9.65 -1.53
N GLY A 55 10.45 -9.97 -2.18
CA GLY A 55 10.57 -10.07 -3.64
C GLY A 55 10.75 -8.74 -4.36
N GLU A 56 10.99 -7.63 -3.66
CA GLU A 56 11.27 -6.32 -4.27
C GLU A 56 12.60 -6.36 -5.07
N PHE A 57 12.58 -5.84 -6.31
CA PHE A 57 13.72 -5.82 -7.24
C PHE A 57 14.35 -7.21 -7.48
N SER A 58 13.51 -8.23 -7.63
CA SER A 58 13.99 -9.60 -7.87
C SER A 58 14.57 -9.76 -9.29
N GLU A 59 15.78 -10.31 -9.40
CA GLU A 59 16.39 -10.73 -10.68
C GLU A 59 15.95 -12.15 -11.12
N VAL A 60 15.04 -12.75 -10.32
CA VAL A 60 14.52 -14.11 -10.49
C VAL A 60 13.03 -14.17 -10.19
N SER A 61 12.37 -15.14 -10.79
CA SER A 61 11.00 -15.52 -10.43
C SER A 61 10.86 -17.04 -10.55
N TRP A 62 10.04 -17.67 -9.72
CA TRP A 62 9.86 -19.12 -9.79
C TRP A 62 9.11 -19.49 -11.09
N GLY A 63 9.78 -20.21 -11.97
CA GLY A 63 9.32 -20.49 -13.34
C GLY A 63 9.68 -19.43 -14.37
N GLY A 64 10.36 -18.35 -13.96
CA GLY A 64 10.81 -17.23 -14.79
C GLY A 64 9.70 -16.23 -15.15
N PHE A 65 10.09 -15.09 -15.70
CA PHE A 65 9.19 -14.08 -16.24
C PHE A 65 9.80 -13.49 -17.51
N THR A 66 8.98 -13.14 -18.50
CA THR A 66 9.45 -12.34 -19.64
C THR A 66 8.36 -11.39 -20.08
N PHE A 67 8.69 -10.10 -20.11
CA PHE A 67 7.93 -9.11 -20.86
C PHE A 67 8.67 -8.79 -22.16
N GLY A 68 7.91 -8.61 -23.24
CA GLY A 68 8.44 -8.17 -24.52
C GLY A 68 7.61 -7.04 -25.11
N ILE A 69 8.28 -6.12 -25.78
CA ILE A 69 7.64 -4.98 -26.44
C ILE A 69 8.19 -4.79 -27.85
N ALA A 70 7.27 -4.57 -28.79
CA ALA A 70 7.53 -4.12 -30.15
C ALA A 70 6.80 -2.79 -30.38
N LEU A 71 7.54 -1.77 -30.81
CA LEU A 71 7.06 -0.42 -31.06
C LEU A 71 7.05 -0.09 -32.56
N PRO A 72 6.22 0.88 -33.00
CA PRO A 72 6.31 1.41 -34.35
C PRO A 72 7.72 1.86 -34.73
N GLU A 73 8.09 1.73 -36.00
CA GLU A 73 9.41 2.14 -36.52
C GLU A 73 9.75 3.60 -36.19
N ASN A 74 8.75 4.48 -36.17
CA ASN A 74 8.93 5.91 -35.89
C ASN A 74 8.83 6.29 -34.41
N ALA A 75 8.72 5.33 -33.47
CA ALA A 75 8.49 5.60 -32.05
C ALA A 75 9.60 6.43 -31.37
N LEU A 76 10.81 6.47 -31.95
CA LEU A 76 11.91 7.35 -31.53
C LEU A 76 11.73 8.83 -31.91
N THR A 77 10.81 9.13 -32.81
CA THR A 77 10.61 10.50 -33.35
C THR A 77 9.19 11.01 -33.13
N VAL A 78 8.23 10.11 -32.99
CA VAL A 78 6.82 10.42 -32.68
C VAL A 78 6.41 9.53 -31.53
N ASP A 79 5.84 10.12 -30.49
CA ASP A 79 5.33 9.35 -29.35
C ASP A 79 4.28 8.34 -29.82
N SER A 80 4.52 7.05 -29.52
CA SER A 80 3.54 6.00 -29.71
C SER A 80 2.80 5.78 -28.40
N PHE A 81 1.48 5.63 -28.48
CA PHE A 81 0.64 5.25 -27.36
C PHE A 81 0.15 3.80 -27.44
N GLU A 82 0.58 3.10 -28.47
CA GLU A 82 0.31 1.69 -28.71
C GLU A 82 1.60 0.89 -28.88
N TYR A 83 1.52 -0.41 -28.59
CA TYR A 83 2.60 -1.36 -28.81
C TYR A 83 2.03 -2.78 -29.00
N ILE A 84 2.87 -3.69 -29.48
CA ILE A 84 2.58 -5.13 -29.42
C ILE A 84 3.40 -5.70 -28.27
N GLY A 85 2.72 -6.31 -27.32
CA GLY A 85 3.28 -6.89 -26.11
C GLY A 85 3.38 -8.40 -26.18
N LEU A 86 4.33 -8.93 -25.42
CA LEU A 86 4.52 -10.33 -25.10
C LEU A 86 4.61 -10.47 -23.59
N ILE A 87 3.85 -11.42 -23.02
CA ILE A 87 4.08 -11.88 -21.65
C ILE A 87 4.30 -13.39 -21.71
N ILE A 88 5.42 -13.85 -21.15
CA ILE A 88 5.64 -15.25 -20.81
C ILE A 88 5.62 -15.35 -19.29
N GLY A 89 4.48 -15.77 -18.76
CA GLY A 89 4.25 -15.93 -17.33
C GLY A 89 4.55 -17.34 -16.83
N SER A 90 4.77 -17.46 -15.53
CA SER A 90 5.01 -18.72 -14.85
C SER A 90 3.76 -19.23 -14.13
N THR A 91 3.59 -20.54 -14.14
CA THR A 91 2.59 -21.30 -13.37
C THR A 91 3.21 -22.61 -12.89
N PRO A 92 4.28 -22.57 -12.07
CA PRO A 92 5.03 -23.78 -11.70
C PRO A 92 4.18 -24.82 -10.94
N ASN A 93 3.11 -24.38 -10.27
CA ASN A 93 2.09 -25.22 -9.63
C ASN A 93 0.80 -25.36 -10.46
N GLY A 94 0.82 -25.02 -11.75
CA GLY A 94 -0.35 -25.04 -12.64
C GLY A 94 -1.34 -23.88 -12.42
N THR A 95 -0.96 -22.87 -11.65
CA THR A 95 -1.78 -21.69 -11.34
C THR A 95 -0.88 -20.48 -11.07
N GLY A 96 -1.46 -19.28 -11.11
CA GLY A 96 -0.74 -18.01 -10.92
C GLY A 96 -1.23 -16.91 -11.85
N TRP A 97 -0.67 -15.72 -11.70
CA TRP A 97 -0.88 -14.58 -12.59
C TRP A 97 0.42 -13.79 -12.77
N SER A 98 0.52 -13.06 -13.88
CA SER A 98 1.63 -12.13 -14.15
C SER A 98 1.08 -10.76 -14.50
N GLY A 99 1.75 -9.71 -14.05
CA GLY A 99 1.36 -8.33 -14.24
C GLY A 99 2.49 -7.47 -14.76
N VAL A 100 2.14 -6.44 -15.52
CA VAL A 100 3.04 -5.40 -16.03
C VAL A 100 2.47 -4.04 -15.68
N VAL A 101 3.26 -3.21 -15.00
CA VAL A 101 2.96 -1.78 -14.81
C VAL A 101 3.49 -1.02 -16.01
N GLN A 102 2.61 -0.30 -16.69
CA GLN A 102 3.00 0.62 -17.75
C GLN A 102 3.58 1.87 -17.07
N GLY A 103 4.90 2.07 -17.13
CA GLY A 103 5.56 3.23 -16.55
C GLY A 103 5.78 4.37 -17.54
N ASP A 104 6.43 5.42 -17.07
CA ASP A 104 6.76 6.60 -17.87
C ASP A 104 8.29 6.84 -17.94
N ASN A 105 8.70 8.05 -18.33
CA ASN A 105 10.13 8.38 -18.45
C ASN A 105 10.82 8.68 -17.10
N VAL A 106 10.14 8.52 -15.97
CA VAL A 106 10.67 8.80 -14.62
C VAL A 106 10.44 7.69 -13.60
N GLY A 107 9.57 6.71 -13.87
CA GLY A 107 9.24 5.64 -12.92
C GLY A 107 8.26 4.60 -13.48
N ALA A 108 8.18 3.44 -12.84
CA ALA A 108 7.10 2.46 -13.08
C ALA A 108 6.45 1.94 -11.78
N GLY A 109 6.25 2.83 -10.81
CA GLY A 109 5.60 2.48 -9.55
C GLY A 109 4.15 2.00 -9.73
N MET A 110 3.76 0.98 -8.96
CA MET A 110 2.38 0.45 -8.93
C MET A 110 1.30 1.55 -8.74
N PRO A 111 1.47 2.55 -7.86
CA PRO A 111 0.54 3.67 -7.74
C PRO A 111 0.56 4.59 -8.96
N ASN A 112 -0.62 5.07 -9.35
CA ASN A 112 -0.86 6.09 -10.37
C ASN A 112 -0.51 5.67 -11.82
N HIS A 113 -0.18 4.40 -12.04
CA HIS A 113 0.12 3.85 -13.36
C HIS A 113 -0.91 2.80 -13.80
N LEU A 114 -1.04 2.64 -15.10
CA LEU A 114 -1.86 1.59 -15.71
C LEU A 114 -1.18 0.23 -15.49
N MET A 115 -1.92 -0.75 -14.99
CA MET A 115 -1.45 -2.13 -14.87
C MET A 115 -2.20 -3.03 -15.84
N LEU A 116 -1.48 -3.95 -16.49
CA LEU A 116 -2.07 -5.08 -17.20
C LEU A 116 -1.74 -6.36 -16.44
N LEU A 117 -2.76 -7.04 -15.94
CA LEU A 117 -2.65 -8.39 -15.39
C LEU A 117 -3.14 -9.42 -16.40
N ALA A 118 -2.53 -10.60 -16.39
CA ALA A 118 -2.96 -11.73 -17.20
C ALA A 118 -2.72 -13.08 -16.49
N TRP A 119 -3.62 -14.04 -16.75
CA TRP A 119 -3.53 -15.39 -16.18
C TRP A 119 -4.30 -16.43 -17.02
N PRO A 120 -3.91 -17.73 -16.96
CA PRO A 120 -4.69 -18.81 -17.56
C PRO A 120 -6.03 -19.00 -16.87
N THR A 121 -7.12 -19.10 -17.65
CA THR A 121 -8.47 -19.33 -17.09
C THR A 121 -8.68 -20.76 -16.61
N GLY A 122 -7.88 -21.70 -17.14
CA GLY A 122 -8.07 -23.15 -17.00
C GLY A 122 -8.80 -23.78 -18.20
N ASN A 123 -9.25 -22.98 -19.16
CA ASN A 123 -9.94 -23.47 -20.36
C ASN A 123 -9.00 -23.53 -21.57
N GLY A 124 -8.19 -24.59 -21.65
CA GLY A 124 -7.26 -24.77 -22.77
C GLY A 124 -6.18 -23.68 -22.80
N ASP A 125 -6.03 -23.01 -23.95
CA ASP A 125 -5.05 -21.94 -24.14
C ASP A 125 -5.60 -20.53 -23.79
N GLU A 126 -6.80 -20.45 -23.21
CA GLU A 126 -7.44 -19.17 -22.87
C GLU A 126 -6.70 -18.44 -21.73
N ILE A 127 -6.39 -17.17 -21.99
CA ILE A 127 -5.81 -16.22 -21.03
C ILE A 127 -6.83 -15.11 -20.76
N ALA A 128 -7.13 -14.86 -19.49
CA ALA A 128 -7.85 -13.66 -19.06
C ALA A 128 -6.87 -12.50 -18.92
N THR A 129 -7.30 -11.30 -19.31
CA THR A 129 -6.53 -10.07 -19.17
C THR A 129 -7.35 -9.00 -18.47
N SER A 130 -6.70 -8.18 -17.67
CA SER A 130 -7.38 -7.15 -16.86
C SER A 130 -6.53 -5.90 -16.75
N PHE A 131 -7.10 -4.76 -17.16
CA PHE A 131 -6.50 -3.47 -16.85
C PHE A 131 -6.91 -3.03 -15.44
N ARG A 132 -5.91 -2.69 -14.63
CA ARG A 132 -6.07 -2.33 -13.23
C ARG A 132 -5.38 -1.00 -12.92
N TYR A 133 -5.82 -0.39 -11.84
CA TYR A 133 -5.30 0.89 -11.35
C TYR A 133 -5.47 1.03 -9.84
N THR A 134 -4.55 1.78 -9.23
CA THR A 134 -4.62 2.18 -7.82
C THR A 134 -3.86 3.49 -7.63
N SER A 135 -4.28 4.33 -6.68
CA SER A 135 -3.57 5.55 -6.30
C SER A 135 -2.50 5.34 -5.21
N GLY A 136 -2.37 4.11 -4.69
CA GLY A 136 -1.43 3.75 -3.62
C GLY A 136 -1.12 2.25 -3.62
N TYR A 137 -0.30 1.78 -2.67
CA TYR A 137 0.02 0.36 -2.52
C TYR A 137 -1.12 -0.42 -1.86
N LEU A 138 -2.24 -0.49 -2.57
CA LEU A 138 -3.51 -1.11 -2.17
C LEU A 138 -4.02 -1.98 -3.33
N ALA A 139 -4.99 -2.86 -3.04
CA ALA A 139 -5.59 -3.73 -4.05
C ALA A 139 -6.10 -2.95 -5.29
N PRO A 140 -5.56 -3.21 -6.50
CA PRO A 140 -5.96 -2.50 -7.70
C PRO A 140 -7.41 -2.77 -8.13
N VAL A 141 -8.12 -1.70 -8.50
CA VAL A 141 -9.47 -1.75 -9.07
C VAL A 141 -9.43 -1.78 -10.60
N PRO A 142 -10.51 -2.17 -11.29
CA PRO A 142 -10.59 -2.05 -12.75
C PRO A 142 -10.29 -0.63 -13.23
N TYR A 143 -9.41 -0.50 -14.23
CA TYR A 143 -9.02 0.78 -14.81
C TYR A 143 -10.16 1.41 -15.62
N GLY A 144 -10.45 2.69 -15.37
CA GLY A 144 -11.51 3.44 -16.03
C GLY A 144 -11.08 4.24 -17.26
N GLY A 145 -9.80 4.19 -17.64
CA GLY A 145 -9.25 4.96 -18.76
C GLY A 145 -9.44 4.29 -20.13
N SER A 146 -8.77 4.85 -21.15
CA SER A 146 -9.01 4.52 -22.56
C SER A 146 -8.21 3.32 -23.11
N ALA A 147 -7.39 2.68 -22.29
CA ALA A 147 -6.56 1.54 -22.69
C ALA A 147 -7.40 0.37 -23.22
N SER A 148 -6.90 -0.32 -24.23
CA SER A 148 -7.55 -1.51 -24.80
C SER A 148 -6.52 -2.54 -25.23
N ILE A 149 -6.89 -3.81 -25.08
CA ILE A 149 -6.05 -4.96 -25.40
C ILE A 149 -6.73 -5.85 -26.45
N TYR A 150 -5.97 -6.22 -27.47
CA TYR A 150 -6.40 -7.09 -28.56
C TYR A 150 -5.44 -8.28 -28.66
N PRO A 151 -5.86 -9.47 -28.20
CA PRO A 151 -5.00 -10.65 -28.28
C PRO A 151 -4.68 -11.05 -29.72
N ILE A 152 -3.47 -11.56 -29.93
CA ILE A 152 -2.95 -12.07 -31.21
C ILE A 152 -2.68 -13.56 -31.09
N TYR A 153 -2.02 -13.98 -30.00
CA TYR A 153 -1.67 -15.38 -29.78
C TYR A 153 -1.62 -15.70 -28.29
N SER A 154 -1.96 -16.93 -27.93
CA SER A 154 -1.78 -17.45 -26.58
C SER A 154 -1.52 -18.94 -26.59
N LYS A 155 -0.79 -19.38 -25.58
CA LYS A 155 -0.51 -20.79 -25.34
C LYS A 155 -0.36 -21.04 -23.85
N VAL A 156 -1.01 -22.07 -23.34
CA VAL A 156 -0.83 -22.52 -21.95
C VAL A 156 -0.16 -23.90 -21.98
N ASN A 157 0.88 -24.06 -21.17
CA ASN A 157 1.50 -25.35 -20.92
C ASN A 157 1.50 -25.65 -19.41
N ALA A 158 2.16 -26.73 -19.00
CA ALA A 158 2.12 -27.19 -17.62
C ALA A 158 2.78 -26.23 -16.61
N THR A 159 3.78 -25.45 -17.04
CA THR A 159 4.62 -24.63 -16.16
C THR A 159 4.63 -23.15 -16.51
N ASN A 160 4.18 -22.79 -17.70
CA ASN A 160 4.20 -21.43 -18.23
C ASN A 160 3.05 -21.20 -19.19
N TRP A 161 2.82 -19.93 -19.50
CA TRP A 161 1.92 -19.51 -20.55
C TRP A 161 2.52 -18.35 -21.33
N THR A 162 2.04 -18.16 -22.55
CA THR A 162 2.44 -17.08 -23.45
C THR A 162 1.20 -16.32 -23.87
N LEU A 163 1.29 -14.99 -23.87
CA LEU A 163 0.30 -14.09 -24.45
C LEU A 163 1.02 -13.09 -25.35
N VAL A 164 0.60 -12.98 -26.59
CA VAL A 164 0.95 -11.91 -27.52
C VAL A 164 -0.29 -11.09 -27.79
N TYR A 165 -0.17 -9.77 -27.70
CA TYR A 165 -1.31 -8.86 -27.78
C TYR A 165 -0.91 -7.52 -28.35
N LYS A 166 -1.86 -6.81 -28.94
CA LYS A 166 -1.75 -5.38 -29.22
C LYS A 166 -2.37 -4.59 -28.08
N CYS A 167 -1.67 -3.60 -27.56
CA CYS A 167 -2.12 -2.70 -26.52
C CYS A 167 -2.27 -1.29 -27.12
N THR A 168 -3.48 -0.74 -27.13
CA THR A 168 -3.74 0.63 -27.62
C THR A 168 -4.02 1.55 -26.44
N ASN A 169 -3.51 2.78 -26.50
CA ASN A 169 -3.57 3.78 -25.42
C ASN A 169 -2.94 3.32 -24.09
N CYS A 170 -2.13 2.26 -24.10
CA CYS A 170 -1.55 1.71 -22.87
C CYS A 170 -0.36 2.52 -22.34
N LEU A 171 0.12 3.49 -23.10
CA LEU A 171 1.12 4.48 -22.67
C LEU A 171 0.50 5.85 -22.38
N ILE A 172 -0.84 5.88 -22.21
CA ILE A 172 -1.62 7.02 -21.74
C ILE A 172 -2.24 6.64 -20.40
N PHE A 173 -2.03 7.47 -19.39
CA PHE A 173 -2.54 7.29 -18.05
C PHE A 173 -3.67 8.28 -17.86
N ASP A 174 -4.91 7.82 -18.00
CA ASP A 174 -6.13 8.62 -18.11
C ASP A 174 -7.30 8.04 -17.31
N ASP A 175 -7.02 7.34 -16.21
CA ASP A 175 -8.07 6.97 -15.24
C ASP A 175 -8.82 8.24 -14.78
N PRO A 176 -10.16 8.23 -14.73
CA PRO A 176 -10.94 9.40 -14.33
C PRO A 176 -10.66 9.88 -12.89
N THR A 177 -10.01 9.05 -12.06
CA THR A 177 -9.64 9.39 -10.68
C THR A 177 -8.27 10.07 -10.57
N GLN A 178 -7.54 10.25 -11.67
CA GLN A 178 -6.25 10.93 -11.68
C GLN A 178 -6.13 12.02 -12.74
N ALA A 179 -5.12 12.89 -12.59
CA ALA A 179 -4.72 13.79 -13.66
C ALA A 179 -4.03 13.00 -14.78
N SER A 180 -4.39 13.27 -16.03
CA SER A 180 -3.85 12.51 -17.13
C SER A 180 -2.40 12.89 -17.46
N PHE A 181 -1.59 11.87 -17.74
CA PHE A 181 -0.20 11.98 -18.22
C PHE A 181 0.11 10.81 -19.16
N ASN A 182 1.32 10.80 -19.75
CA ASN A 182 1.70 9.77 -20.72
C ASN A 182 3.20 9.50 -20.73
N THR A 183 3.56 8.31 -21.20
CA THR A 183 4.94 7.97 -21.56
C THR A 183 5.31 8.69 -22.87
N SER A 184 6.56 9.12 -23.00
CA SER A 184 7.09 9.71 -24.23
C SER A 184 8.14 8.79 -24.84
N THR A 185 7.77 7.98 -25.84
CA THR A 185 8.70 7.06 -26.51
C THR A 185 9.77 7.81 -27.31
N SER A 186 9.47 9.02 -27.79
CA SER A 186 10.44 9.85 -28.54
C SER A 186 11.61 10.34 -27.69
N LYS A 187 11.54 10.21 -26.35
CA LYS A 187 12.68 10.45 -25.44
C LYS A 187 13.70 9.31 -25.41
N GLY A 188 13.44 8.19 -26.09
CA GLY A 188 14.40 7.11 -26.31
C GLY A 188 14.43 6.02 -25.23
N GLY A 189 13.83 6.26 -24.06
CA GLY A 189 13.69 5.25 -23.01
C GLY A 189 12.65 5.61 -21.97
N PHE A 190 12.08 4.59 -21.33
CA PHE A 190 11.09 4.69 -20.26
C PHE A 190 11.10 3.42 -19.40
N GLU A 191 10.52 3.45 -18.21
CA GLU A 191 10.48 2.29 -17.31
C GLU A 191 9.16 1.52 -17.41
N GLN A 192 9.20 0.24 -17.06
CA GLN A 192 8.04 -0.58 -16.79
C GLN A 192 8.27 -1.41 -15.53
N GLY A 193 7.18 -1.78 -14.87
CA GLY A 193 7.20 -2.65 -13.70
C GLY A 193 6.67 -4.03 -14.05
N TRP A 194 7.02 -5.03 -13.24
CA TRP A 194 6.43 -6.36 -13.32
C TRP A 194 6.17 -6.94 -11.94
N ALA A 195 5.24 -7.90 -11.90
CA ALA A 195 5.02 -8.73 -10.73
C ALA A 195 4.43 -10.09 -11.13
N GLN A 196 4.69 -11.14 -10.35
CA GLN A 196 4.02 -12.43 -10.49
C GLN A 196 3.47 -12.94 -9.16
N SER A 197 2.43 -13.77 -9.23
CA SER A 197 1.95 -14.57 -8.12
C SER A 197 1.84 -16.03 -8.51
N ASP A 198 2.17 -16.93 -7.57
CA ASP A 198 1.91 -18.36 -7.71
C ASP A 198 0.48 -18.74 -7.29
N ALA A 199 -0.29 -17.80 -6.73
CA ALA A 199 -1.70 -17.94 -6.41
C ALA A 199 -2.57 -17.37 -7.56
N PRO A 200 -3.69 -18.02 -7.92
CA PRO A 200 -4.61 -17.45 -8.92
C PRO A 200 -5.46 -16.33 -8.34
N PRO A 201 -6.09 -15.51 -9.20
CA PRO A 201 -7.29 -14.76 -8.83
C PRO A 201 -8.40 -15.68 -8.29
N TYR A 202 -9.29 -15.14 -7.46
CA TYR A 202 -10.34 -15.91 -6.78
C TYR A 202 -11.31 -16.61 -7.76
N ASP A 203 -11.56 -15.98 -8.90
CA ASP A 203 -12.27 -16.55 -10.05
C ASP A 203 -11.43 -16.34 -11.30
N LYS A 204 -10.83 -17.43 -11.79
CA LYS A 204 -9.96 -17.42 -12.97
C LYS A 204 -10.69 -17.08 -14.27
N THR A 205 -12.02 -17.18 -14.31
CA THR A 205 -12.83 -16.92 -15.50
C THR A 205 -13.40 -15.51 -15.55
N ASP A 206 -13.29 -14.74 -14.46
CA ASP A 206 -13.69 -13.34 -14.40
C ASP A 206 -12.46 -12.42 -14.48
N ALA A 207 -12.33 -11.67 -15.58
CA ALA A 207 -11.27 -10.68 -15.75
C ALA A 207 -11.30 -9.57 -14.68
N ASN A 208 -12.43 -9.34 -14.01
CA ASN A 208 -12.55 -8.40 -12.89
C ASN A 208 -12.34 -9.04 -11.52
N SER A 209 -12.00 -10.33 -11.45
CA SER A 209 -11.80 -11.04 -10.19
C SER A 209 -10.77 -10.37 -9.28
N ASN A 210 -10.99 -10.48 -7.97
CA ASN A 210 -10.00 -10.07 -6.99
C ASN A 210 -8.87 -11.10 -6.91
N PHE A 211 -7.71 -10.64 -6.43
CA PHE A 211 -6.50 -11.43 -6.31
C PHE A 211 -5.71 -10.96 -5.09
N ASP A 212 -4.91 -11.86 -4.53
CA ASP A 212 -3.99 -11.53 -3.45
C ASP A 212 -2.74 -10.83 -3.99
N GLN A 213 -1.96 -10.21 -3.10
CA GLN A 213 -0.69 -9.56 -3.44
C GLN A 213 0.26 -10.54 -4.16
N HIS A 214 1.02 -10.02 -5.12
CA HIS A 214 2.08 -10.79 -5.78
C HIS A 214 3.10 -11.33 -4.77
N ASN A 215 3.47 -12.59 -4.94
CA ASN A 215 4.35 -13.33 -4.04
C ASN A 215 5.44 -14.14 -4.79
N ASN A 216 5.53 -13.98 -6.12
CA ASN A 216 6.50 -14.65 -6.97
C ASN A 216 7.42 -13.64 -7.67
N GLY A 217 7.82 -12.61 -6.94
CA GLY A 217 8.75 -11.57 -7.37
C GLY A 217 8.06 -10.35 -7.99
N MET A 218 8.73 -9.21 -7.88
CA MET A 218 8.38 -7.95 -8.49
C MET A 218 9.64 -7.13 -8.79
N GLY A 219 9.52 -6.15 -9.67
CA GLY A 219 10.62 -5.24 -9.97
C GLY A 219 10.29 -4.25 -11.08
N GLU A 220 11.28 -3.44 -11.43
CA GLU A 220 11.20 -2.49 -12.52
C GLU A 220 12.32 -2.78 -13.53
N PHE A 221 12.12 -2.35 -14.77
CA PHE A 221 13.10 -2.45 -15.84
C PHE A 221 12.95 -1.35 -16.86
N SER A 222 14.06 -1.06 -17.54
CA SER A 222 14.14 -0.03 -18.57
C SER A 222 13.81 -0.58 -19.96
N ILE A 223 12.98 0.15 -20.70
CA ILE A 223 12.75 -0.08 -22.13
C ILE A 223 13.61 0.86 -22.96
N ALA A 224 14.58 0.30 -23.68
CA ALA A 224 15.32 1.02 -24.71
C ALA A 224 14.50 1.09 -26.01
N VAL A 225 13.91 2.26 -26.32
CA VAL A 225 12.98 2.42 -27.45
C VAL A 225 13.64 2.05 -28.78
N ALA A 226 14.93 2.40 -28.96
CA ALA A 226 15.68 2.07 -30.16
C ALA A 226 15.83 0.57 -30.40
N SER A 227 15.83 -0.25 -29.34
CA SER A 227 15.88 -1.70 -29.43
C SER A 227 14.51 -2.32 -29.66
N ALA A 228 13.43 -1.60 -29.30
CA ALA A 228 12.05 -2.07 -29.40
C ALA A 228 11.35 -1.68 -30.72
N THR A 229 11.87 -0.72 -31.50
CA THR A 229 11.25 -0.30 -32.77
C THR A 229 11.36 -1.37 -33.85
N GLN A 230 10.27 -1.63 -34.58
CA GLN A 230 10.19 -2.68 -35.59
C GLN A 230 9.63 -2.15 -36.91
N SER A 231 10.33 -2.39 -38.03
CA SER A 231 9.87 -1.97 -39.37
C SER A 231 8.58 -2.68 -39.79
N ASP A 232 8.41 -3.93 -39.35
CA ASP A 232 7.23 -4.74 -39.65
C ASP A 232 6.06 -4.49 -38.68
N TYR A 233 6.18 -3.55 -37.73
CA TYR A 233 5.14 -3.28 -36.72
C TYR A 233 3.76 -3.08 -37.33
N SER A 234 3.66 -2.26 -38.40
CA SER A 234 2.39 -1.93 -39.03
C SER A 234 1.67 -3.16 -39.62
N LYS A 235 2.42 -4.18 -40.04
CA LYS A 235 1.89 -5.47 -40.49
C LYS A 235 1.34 -6.25 -39.30
N TRP A 236 2.15 -6.42 -38.26
CA TRP A 236 1.78 -7.18 -37.06
C TRP A 236 0.62 -6.57 -36.29
N ALA A 237 0.51 -5.24 -36.27
CA ALA A 237 -0.54 -4.50 -35.54
C ALA A 237 -1.95 -4.68 -36.12
N THR A 238 -2.08 -5.39 -37.24
CA THR A 238 -3.36 -5.78 -37.87
C THR A 238 -3.70 -7.26 -37.70
N GLU A 239 -2.81 -8.04 -37.07
CA GLU A 239 -3.07 -9.44 -36.77
C GLU A 239 -4.18 -9.58 -35.73
N THR A 240 -4.91 -10.68 -35.83
CA THR A 240 -6.04 -10.98 -34.95
C THR A 240 -5.90 -12.39 -34.41
N ALA A 241 -6.38 -12.56 -33.19
CA ALA A 241 -6.38 -13.84 -32.48
C ALA A 241 -7.05 -14.98 -33.27
N THR A 242 -6.45 -16.17 -33.17
CA THR A 242 -7.03 -17.44 -33.65
C THR A 242 -7.75 -18.24 -32.56
N THR A 243 -7.61 -17.84 -31.29
CA THR A 243 -8.21 -18.49 -30.10
C THR A 243 -9.29 -17.60 -29.47
N THR A 244 -10.16 -18.16 -28.62
CA THR A 244 -11.16 -17.41 -27.84
C THR A 244 -10.52 -16.79 -26.60
N TYR A 245 -10.87 -15.55 -26.26
CA TYR A 245 -10.32 -14.81 -25.11
C TYR A 245 -11.46 -14.17 -24.31
N THR A 246 -11.36 -14.22 -22.99
CA THR A 246 -12.18 -13.42 -22.10
C THR A 246 -11.43 -12.12 -21.77
N SER A 247 -11.83 -11.05 -22.45
CA SER A 247 -11.33 -9.69 -22.23
C SER A 247 -12.50 -8.79 -21.87
N THR A 248 -12.37 -8.00 -20.81
CA THR A 248 -13.32 -6.92 -20.51
C THR A 248 -12.78 -5.64 -21.12
N THR A 249 -13.49 -5.10 -22.12
CA THR A 249 -13.36 -3.68 -22.46
C THR A 249 -13.92 -2.87 -21.29
N SER A 250 -13.17 -1.86 -20.83
CA SER A 250 -13.51 -0.97 -19.72
C SER A 250 -14.67 -0.02 -20.06
N SER A 251 -15.84 -0.56 -20.44
CA SER A 251 -17.08 0.21 -20.56
C SER A 251 -18.10 -0.12 -19.46
N GLY A 252 -17.73 -0.94 -18.47
CA GLY A 252 -18.61 -1.33 -17.38
C GLY A 252 -18.61 -0.28 -16.27
N THR A 253 -19.74 0.42 -16.10
CA THR A 253 -20.02 1.13 -14.84
C THR A 253 -19.91 0.11 -13.69
N PRO A 254 -19.16 0.41 -12.61
CA PRO A 254 -18.96 -0.55 -11.52
C PRO A 254 -20.31 -1.01 -10.99
N THR A 255 -20.55 -2.32 -11.02
CA THR A 255 -21.73 -2.90 -10.35
C THR A 255 -21.51 -2.73 -8.86
N ALA A 256 -22.31 -1.89 -8.21
CA ALA A 256 -22.23 -1.68 -6.77
C ALA A 256 -22.37 -3.02 -6.05
N THR A 257 -21.29 -3.47 -5.39
CA THR A 257 -21.32 -4.63 -4.50
C THR A 257 -22.38 -4.38 -3.43
N SER A 258 -23.45 -5.17 -3.42
CA SER A 258 -24.54 -4.97 -2.47
C SER A 258 -24.06 -5.29 -1.05
N ILE A 259 -24.01 -4.29 -0.17
CA ILE A 259 -23.79 -4.49 1.27
C ILE A 259 -25.15 -4.83 1.90
N SER A 260 -25.24 -6.00 2.53
CA SER A 260 -26.42 -6.37 3.32
C SER A 260 -26.45 -5.54 4.61
N ALA A 261 -27.40 -4.61 4.69
CA ALA A 261 -27.58 -3.74 5.85
C ALA A 261 -28.73 -4.24 6.75
N SER A 262 -28.58 -4.07 8.06
CA SER A 262 -29.68 -4.26 9.02
C SER A 262 -30.43 -2.94 9.20
N ALA A 263 -31.77 -3.00 9.13
CA ALA A 263 -32.59 -1.82 9.38
C ALA A 263 -32.47 -1.36 10.84
N VAL A 264 -32.45 -0.04 11.05
CA VAL A 264 -32.48 0.53 12.40
C VAL A 264 -33.77 0.09 13.11
N PRO A 265 -33.71 -0.46 14.34
CA PRO A 265 -34.90 -0.85 15.09
C PRO A 265 -35.88 0.31 15.26
N THR A 266 -37.17 0.07 15.00
CA THR A 266 -38.22 1.07 15.17
C THR A 266 -38.61 1.20 16.65
N GLY A 267 -38.97 2.41 17.08
CA GLY A 267 -39.43 2.67 18.45
C GLY A 267 -38.33 2.66 19.53
N VAL A 268 -37.06 2.60 19.15
CA VAL A 268 -35.91 2.69 20.07
C VAL A 268 -35.34 4.10 20.07
N THR A 269 -35.13 4.67 21.26
CA THR A 269 -34.51 5.99 21.45
C THR A 269 -33.41 5.91 22.50
N TYR A 270 -32.43 6.81 22.39
CA TYR A 270 -31.33 6.93 23.35
C TYR A 270 -31.27 8.36 23.88
N ASP A 271 -30.86 8.53 25.14
CA ASP A 271 -30.59 9.85 25.73
C ASP A 271 -29.43 10.53 25.00
N TYR A 272 -28.42 9.75 24.61
CA TYR A 272 -27.25 10.21 23.86
C TYR A 272 -26.90 9.25 22.73
N VAL A 273 -26.54 9.83 21.58
CA VAL A 273 -25.91 9.11 20.48
C VAL A 273 -24.52 9.71 20.29
N VAL A 274 -23.49 8.88 20.49
CA VAL A 274 -22.09 9.24 20.26
C VAL A 274 -21.67 8.67 18.91
N ILE A 275 -21.03 9.49 18.09
CA ILE A 275 -20.60 9.11 16.74
C ILE A 275 -19.08 9.00 16.72
N GLY A 276 -18.57 7.80 16.45
CA GLY A 276 -17.15 7.45 16.37
C GLY A 276 -16.57 7.01 17.72
N GLY A 277 -16.19 5.74 17.81
CA GLY A 277 -15.39 5.19 18.91
C GLY A 277 -13.92 5.54 18.72
N GLY A 278 -13.51 6.74 19.14
CA GLY A 278 -12.10 7.16 19.18
C GLY A 278 -11.68 7.81 20.50
N ALA A 279 -10.53 8.49 20.51
CA ALA A 279 -9.97 9.15 21.70
C ALA A 279 -10.97 10.04 22.47
N GLY A 280 -11.90 10.69 21.77
CA GLY A 280 -12.98 11.49 22.36
C GLY A 280 -14.29 10.74 22.58
N GLY A 281 -14.75 9.95 21.60
CA GLY A 281 -16.05 9.29 21.65
C GLY A 281 -16.14 8.14 22.66
N ILE A 282 -15.04 7.43 22.85
CA ILE A 282 -14.96 6.32 23.79
C ILE A 282 -15.14 6.80 25.24
N PRO A 283 -14.33 7.76 25.73
CA PRO A 283 -14.43 8.16 27.13
C PRO A 283 -15.74 8.90 27.40
N ILE A 284 -16.27 9.68 26.46
CA ILE A 284 -17.54 10.39 26.69
C ILE A 284 -18.72 9.43 26.75
N ALA A 285 -18.78 8.41 25.88
CA ALA A 285 -19.83 7.41 25.92
C ALA A 285 -19.86 6.65 27.26
N ASP A 286 -18.67 6.29 27.76
CA ASP A 286 -18.49 5.67 29.08
C ASP A 286 -18.98 6.57 30.22
N LYS A 287 -18.55 7.83 30.27
CA LYS A 287 -18.97 8.76 31.33
C LYS A 287 -20.47 9.08 31.30
N LEU A 288 -21.08 9.14 30.12
CA LEU A 288 -22.52 9.33 29.98
C LEU A 288 -23.29 8.09 30.44
N SER A 289 -22.80 6.89 30.11
CA SER A 289 -23.38 5.62 30.54
C SER A 289 -23.29 5.44 32.07
N GLU A 290 -22.14 5.77 32.68
CA GLU A 290 -21.98 5.77 34.14
C GLU A 290 -22.97 6.71 34.86
N ALA A 291 -23.46 7.76 34.18
CA ALA A 291 -24.49 8.65 34.70
C ALA A 291 -25.93 8.07 34.58
N GLY A 292 -26.06 6.80 34.21
CA GLY A 292 -27.34 6.09 34.09
C GLY A 292 -28.13 6.43 32.84
N LYS A 293 -27.49 6.99 31.81
CA LYS A 293 -28.13 7.37 30.54
C LYS A 293 -28.10 6.22 29.56
N SER A 294 -29.13 6.14 28.72
CA SER A 294 -29.12 5.25 27.55
C SER A 294 -28.23 5.86 26.46
N VAL A 295 -27.12 5.17 26.13
CA VAL A 295 -26.10 5.67 25.20
C VAL A 295 -25.92 4.69 24.05
N LEU A 296 -26.05 5.18 22.82
CA LEU A 296 -25.64 4.47 21.61
C LEU A 296 -24.31 5.02 21.11
N LEU A 297 -23.31 4.17 20.91
CA LEU A 297 -22.08 4.51 20.20
C LEU A 297 -22.14 3.90 18.79
N ILE A 298 -22.05 4.73 17.75
CA ILE A 298 -22.00 4.30 16.36
C ILE A 298 -20.56 4.44 15.87
N GLU A 299 -19.97 3.36 15.35
CA GLU A 299 -18.63 3.36 14.76
C GLU A 299 -18.73 2.97 13.27
N LYS A 300 -17.99 3.67 12.40
CA LYS A 300 -17.96 3.36 10.95
C LYS A 300 -17.11 2.12 10.68
N GLY A 301 -16.03 1.98 11.42
CA GLY A 301 -15.08 0.89 11.31
C GLY A 301 -15.51 -0.42 11.95
N VAL A 302 -14.62 -1.41 11.84
CA VAL A 302 -14.78 -2.75 12.42
C VAL A 302 -14.16 -2.85 13.82
N ALA A 303 -14.32 -4.00 14.47
CA ALA A 303 -13.64 -4.29 15.73
C ALA A 303 -12.11 -4.37 15.54
N SER A 304 -11.35 -3.75 16.44
CA SER A 304 -9.88 -3.68 16.39
C SER A 304 -9.20 -4.79 17.20
N SER A 305 -9.14 -4.61 18.52
CA SER A 305 -8.53 -5.56 19.47
C SER A 305 -9.30 -6.88 19.49
N ALA A 306 -8.60 -8.00 19.65
CA ALA A 306 -9.22 -9.32 19.75
C ALA A 306 -10.23 -9.41 20.89
N ARG A 307 -9.98 -8.70 22.01
CA ARG A 307 -10.89 -8.66 23.17
C ARG A 307 -12.28 -8.11 22.84
N TRP A 308 -12.41 -7.35 21.75
CA TRP A 308 -13.67 -6.77 21.27
C TRP A 308 -14.18 -7.46 20.01
N GLY A 309 -13.68 -8.66 19.71
CA GLY A 309 -14.05 -9.43 18.52
C GLY A 309 -13.32 -9.02 17.25
N GLY A 310 -12.20 -8.28 17.36
CA GLY A 310 -11.35 -7.98 16.22
C GLY A 310 -10.67 -9.25 15.68
N THR A 311 -10.50 -9.30 14.36
CA THR A 311 -9.99 -10.49 13.66
C THR A 311 -8.78 -10.23 12.76
N LEU A 312 -8.37 -8.98 12.61
CA LEU A 312 -7.26 -8.61 11.72
C LEU A 312 -5.92 -9.04 12.32
N ARG A 313 -5.28 -10.03 11.70
CA ARG A 313 -3.99 -10.60 12.12
C ARG A 313 -2.98 -10.47 10.97
N PRO A 314 -1.67 -10.46 11.26
CA PRO A 314 -0.62 -10.50 10.24
C PRO A 314 -0.78 -11.71 9.32
N GLU A 315 -0.56 -11.54 8.02
CA GLU A 315 -0.78 -12.58 6.99
C GLU A 315 0.18 -13.76 7.14
N SER A 316 1.32 -13.55 7.80
CA SER A 316 2.24 -14.63 8.17
C SER A 316 1.66 -15.62 9.19
N GLY A 317 0.47 -15.33 9.75
CA GLY A 317 -0.26 -16.26 10.63
C GLY A 317 0.37 -16.46 12.01
N TRP A 318 1.41 -15.71 12.38
CA TRP A 318 2.10 -15.92 13.66
C TRP A 318 1.23 -15.62 14.89
N LEU A 319 0.16 -14.83 14.72
CA LEU A 319 -0.86 -14.57 15.74
C LEU A 319 -2.03 -15.56 15.72
N ASP A 320 -1.99 -16.59 14.87
CA ASP A 320 -3.04 -17.60 14.83
C ASP A 320 -3.08 -18.42 16.12
N GLY A 321 -4.28 -18.66 16.64
CA GLY A 321 -4.49 -19.31 17.92
C GLY A 321 -4.30 -18.41 19.14
N TYR A 322 -3.82 -17.17 18.97
CA TYR A 322 -3.77 -16.18 20.04
C TYR A 322 -5.02 -15.29 20.06
N ASN A 323 -5.42 -14.88 21.26
CA ASN A 323 -6.46 -13.87 21.47
C ASN A 323 -5.89 -12.45 21.32
N LEU A 324 -5.20 -12.20 20.21
CA LEU A 324 -4.55 -10.94 19.86
C LEU A 324 -4.80 -10.62 18.38
N THR A 325 -4.93 -9.33 18.07
CA THR A 325 -4.78 -8.77 16.73
C THR A 325 -3.49 -7.97 16.64
N TRP A 326 -3.12 -7.52 15.44
CA TRP A 326 -1.93 -6.67 15.29
C TRP A 326 -2.08 -5.32 16.02
N PHE A 327 -3.31 -4.87 16.31
CA PHE A 327 -3.55 -3.67 17.12
C PHE A 327 -3.16 -3.86 18.58
N ASP A 328 -3.20 -5.08 19.10
CA ASP A 328 -2.90 -5.40 20.50
C ASP A 328 -1.41 -5.39 20.77
N VAL A 329 -0.59 -5.73 19.76
CA VAL A 329 0.86 -5.88 19.87
C VAL A 329 1.56 -4.53 19.58
N PRO A 330 2.22 -3.89 20.57
CA PRO A 330 2.87 -2.59 20.35
C PRO A 330 3.89 -2.55 19.21
N GLY A 331 4.64 -3.65 19.02
CA GLY A 331 5.65 -3.76 17.96
C GLY A 331 5.07 -3.72 16.54
N GLU A 332 3.78 -4.05 16.37
CA GLU A 332 3.09 -4.06 15.09
C GLU A 332 2.44 -2.70 14.74
N CYS A 333 2.59 -1.67 15.58
CA CYS A 333 1.91 -0.38 15.36
C CYS A 333 2.30 0.31 14.03
N ASN A 334 3.49 0.05 13.49
CA ASN A 334 3.93 0.60 12.20
C ASN A 334 3.36 -0.14 10.98
N ARG A 335 2.68 -1.28 11.19
CA ARG A 335 2.01 -2.02 10.12
C ARG A 335 0.98 -1.18 9.37
N ILE A 336 0.38 -0.18 10.02
CA ILE A 336 -0.52 0.78 9.36
C ILE A 336 0.13 1.50 8.16
N TRP A 337 1.46 1.56 8.11
CA TRP A 337 2.25 2.16 7.01
C TRP A 337 2.83 1.14 6.04
N ASN A 338 2.67 -0.15 6.32
CA ASN A 338 3.22 -1.24 5.51
C ASN A 338 2.23 -2.42 5.47
N GLY A 339 1.22 -2.31 4.59
CA GLY A 339 0.24 -3.37 4.33
C GLY A 339 -0.97 -3.44 5.28
N GLY A 340 -0.98 -2.69 6.39
CA GLY A 340 -2.07 -2.72 7.38
C GLY A 340 -3.17 -1.68 7.21
N SER A 341 -3.12 -0.83 6.18
CA SER A 341 -4.08 0.27 5.97
C SER A 341 -5.41 -0.17 5.38
N ASP A 342 -5.42 -1.22 4.56
CA ASP A 342 -6.63 -1.67 3.87
C ASP A 342 -7.69 -2.17 4.85
N GLY A 343 -8.91 -1.65 4.70
CA GLY A 343 -10.03 -1.93 5.61
C GLY A 343 -9.91 -1.31 7.01
N VAL A 344 -8.83 -0.56 7.29
CA VAL A 344 -8.56 0.07 8.60
C VAL A 344 -8.50 1.59 8.50
N ALA A 345 -7.88 2.13 7.45
CA ALA A 345 -7.82 3.56 7.20
C ALA A 345 -9.12 4.09 6.59
N CYS A 346 -9.46 5.34 6.88
CA CYS A 346 -10.60 6.02 6.29
C CYS A 346 -10.33 6.34 4.81
N THR A 347 -11.31 6.04 3.95
CA THR A 347 -11.22 6.26 2.49
C THR A 347 -11.86 7.56 2.02
N ASP A 348 -12.49 8.31 2.92
CA ASP A 348 -13.19 9.57 2.68
C ASP A 348 -12.36 10.82 3.06
N THR A 349 -11.06 10.64 3.28
CA THR A 349 -10.09 11.71 3.55
C THR A 349 -8.76 11.39 2.88
N ASP A 350 -8.05 12.43 2.48
CA ASP A 350 -6.69 12.39 1.95
C ASP A 350 -5.61 12.26 3.04
N GLN A 351 -6.00 12.23 4.31
CA GLN A 351 -5.11 12.12 5.47
C GLN A 351 -5.25 10.75 6.14
N MET A 352 -4.19 10.27 6.81
CA MET A 352 -4.26 9.05 7.60
C MET A 352 -5.17 9.24 8.82
N ALA A 353 -6.32 8.55 8.81
CA ALA A 353 -7.22 8.41 9.94
C ALA A 353 -7.68 6.96 10.07
N GLY A 354 -7.69 6.42 11.29
CA GLY A 354 -8.21 5.07 11.54
C GLY A 354 -9.74 5.06 11.55
N CYS A 355 -10.33 4.30 10.64
CA CYS A 355 -11.74 3.95 10.60
C CYS A 355 -11.92 2.54 11.17
N ILE A 356 -11.65 2.43 12.46
CA ILE A 356 -11.71 1.18 13.23
C ILE A 356 -12.04 1.53 14.69
N LEU A 357 -12.58 0.60 15.48
CA LEU A 357 -12.87 0.84 16.89
C LEU A 357 -11.61 1.28 17.65
N GLY A 358 -11.61 2.48 18.21
CA GLY A 358 -10.43 3.17 18.77
C GLY A 358 -9.94 4.34 17.92
N GLY A 359 -10.27 4.35 16.63
CA GLY A 359 -9.81 5.32 15.65
C GLY A 359 -8.29 5.48 15.71
N GLY A 360 -7.83 6.73 15.86
CA GLY A 360 -6.40 7.04 16.02
C GLY A 360 -5.72 6.30 17.19
N THR A 361 -6.42 5.98 18.27
CA THR A 361 -5.79 5.27 19.41
C THR A 361 -5.52 3.80 19.10
N ALA A 362 -6.22 3.20 18.14
CA ALA A 362 -5.97 1.83 17.69
C ALA A 362 -4.73 1.74 16.79
N VAL A 363 -4.45 2.77 15.99
CA VAL A 363 -3.40 2.74 14.96
C VAL A 363 -2.14 3.54 15.30
N ASN A 364 -2.18 4.43 16.31
CA ASN A 364 -1.00 5.22 16.69
C ASN A 364 0.06 4.40 17.45
N ALA A 365 1.20 5.02 17.75
CA ALA A 365 2.28 4.41 18.55
C ALA A 365 2.03 4.37 20.07
N GLY A 366 0.81 4.69 20.54
CA GLY A 366 0.43 4.60 21.94
C GLY A 366 1.19 5.51 22.91
N LEU A 367 1.82 6.57 22.43
CA LEU A 367 2.55 7.49 23.30
C LEU A 367 1.61 8.25 24.24
N TRP A 368 2.00 8.44 25.51
CA TRP A 368 1.08 8.87 26.58
C TRP A 368 1.69 9.85 27.57
N TRP A 369 1.17 11.08 27.60
CA TRP A 369 1.71 12.14 28.46
C TRP A 369 0.65 12.81 29.31
N LYS A 370 1.00 13.10 30.58
CA LYS A 370 0.26 14.10 31.34
C LYS A 370 0.39 15.45 30.63
N PRO A 371 -0.73 16.16 30.40
CA PRO A 371 -0.71 17.39 29.63
C PRO A 371 0.10 18.47 30.35
N ASN A 372 0.88 19.24 29.60
CA ASN A 372 1.56 20.42 30.13
C ASN A 372 0.50 21.46 30.53
N PRO A 373 0.44 21.92 31.79
CA PRO A 373 -0.55 22.89 32.24
C PRO A 373 -0.65 24.15 31.36
N ALA A 374 0.50 24.63 30.87
CA ALA A 374 0.54 25.82 30.01
C ALA A 374 -0.26 25.64 28.71
N ASP A 375 -0.38 24.42 28.19
CA ASP A 375 -1.12 24.16 26.95
C ASP A 375 -2.62 24.46 27.13
N TRP A 376 -3.18 24.12 28.29
CA TRP A 376 -4.55 24.51 28.66
C TRP A 376 -4.67 26.01 28.85
N ASP A 377 -3.73 26.59 29.58
CA ASP A 377 -3.80 27.99 29.97
C ASP A 377 -3.66 28.96 28.79
N VAL A 378 -2.85 28.60 27.79
CA VAL A 378 -2.62 29.40 26.59
C VAL A 378 -3.72 29.18 25.56
N ASN A 379 -4.11 27.93 25.28
CA ASN A 379 -4.90 27.62 24.08
C ASN A 379 -6.42 27.58 24.31
N PHE A 380 -6.88 27.46 25.57
CA PHE A 380 -8.30 27.22 25.86
C PHE A 380 -8.95 28.41 26.59
N PRO A 381 -10.27 28.62 26.45
CA PRO A 381 -10.98 29.71 27.12
C PRO A 381 -11.16 29.46 28.64
N THR A 382 -11.72 30.45 29.34
CA THR A 382 -12.15 30.29 30.74
C THR A 382 -13.09 29.08 30.90
N GLY A 383 -12.87 28.29 31.96
CA GLY A 383 -13.59 27.03 32.21
C GLY A 383 -12.86 25.78 31.68
N TRP A 384 -11.75 25.98 30.94
CA TRP A 384 -10.89 24.94 30.39
C TRP A 384 -9.41 25.16 30.73
N LYS A 385 -9.13 26.03 31.71
CA LYS A 385 -7.76 26.30 32.17
C LYS A 385 -7.20 25.08 32.89
N SER A 386 -5.89 25.05 33.09
CA SER A 386 -5.22 23.91 33.73
C SER A 386 -5.78 23.59 35.11
N SER A 387 -6.20 24.61 35.86
CA SER A 387 -6.92 24.47 37.13
C SER A 387 -8.25 23.74 36.98
N ASP A 388 -9.02 24.05 35.94
CA ASP A 388 -10.33 23.45 35.66
C ASP A 388 -10.17 21.99 35.21
N MET A 389 -9.13 21.71 34.42
CA MET A 389 -8.85 20.38 33.85
C MET A 389 -8.12 19.42 34.81
N SER A 390 -7.62 19.91 35.95
CA SER A 390 -6.84 19.11 36.91
C SER A 390 -7.57 17.84 37.37
N ALA A 391 -8.85 17.97 37.75
CA ALA A 391 -9.65 16.83 38.21
C ALA A 391 -9.91 15.82 37.09
N ALA A 392 -10.16 16.28 35.86
CA ALA A 392 -10.33 15.40 34.70
C ALA A 392 -9.04 14.65 34.35
N THR A 393 -7.92 15.36 34.39
CA THR A 393 -6.58 14.79 34.18
C THR A 393 -6.30 13.67 35.18
N GLN A 394 -6.57 13.90 36.47
CA GLN A 394 -6.40 12.87 37.51
C GLN A 394 -7.27 11.64 37.27
N ARG A 395 -8.54 11.81 36.88
CA ARG A 395 -9.42 10.67 36.57
C ARG A 395 -8.91 9.84 35.39
N VAL A 396 -8.46 10.48 34.32
CA VAL A 396 -7.90 9.80 33.14
C VAL A 396 -6.66 8.99 33.53
N PHE A 397 -5.71 9.59 34.23
CA PHE A 397 -4.47 8.92 34.65
C PHE A 397 -4.67 7.91 35.79
N SER A 398 -5.79 7.93 36.49
CA SER A 398 -6.16 6.87 37.43
C SER A 398 -6.64 5.60 36.70
N ARG A 399 -7.29 5.75 35.54
CA ARG A 399 -7.73 4.62 34.69
C ARG A 399 -6.62 4.11 33.78
N LEU A 400 -5.84 5.03 33.21
CA LEU A 400 -4.76 4.75 32.28
C LEU A 400 -3.49 5.47 32.75
N PRO A 401 -2.76 4.89 33.74
CA PRO A 401 -1.58 5.53 34.31
C PRO A 401 -0.42 5.65 33.30
N GLY A 402 -0.37 4.72 32.34
CA GLY A 402 0.73 4.56 31.41
C GLY A 402 1.98 3.96 32.06
N THR A 403 3.00 3.70 31.26
CA THR A 403 4.28 3.16 31.70
C THR A 403 5.40 3.59 30.75
N ASP A 404 6.59 3.87 31.28
CA ASP A 404 7.81 4.02 30.48
C ASP A 404 8.62 2.72 30.40
N HIS A 405 8.16 1.64 31.04
CA HIS A 405 8.70 0.29 30.98
C HIS A 405 7.58 -0.65 30.52
N PRO A 406 7.28 -0.71 29.21
CA PRO A 406 6.12 -1.44 28.70
C PRO A 406 6.29 -2.97 28.76
N SER A 407 7.53 -3.46 28.79
CA SER A 407 7.78 -4.89 28.97
C SER A 407 7.47 -5.32 30.41
N MET A 408 6.75 -6.43 30.55
CA MET A 408 6.29 -6.93 31.86
C MET A 408 7.40 -7.51 32.73
N ASP A 409 8.59 -7.73 32.16
CA ASP A 409 9.80 -8.08 32.91
C ASP A 409 10.50 -6.86 33.55
N GLY A 410 9.96 -5.65 33.33
CA GLY A 410 10.49 -4.40 33.85
C GLY A 410 11.74 -3.89 33.13
N GLN A 411 12.13 -4.51 32.00
CA GLN A 411 13.31 -4.11 31.23
C GLN A 411 12.95 -3.27 30.00
N LEU A 412 13.94 -2.50 29.56
CA LEU A 412 13.90 -1.78 28.30
C LEU A 412 14.87 -2.42 27.29
N TYR A 413 14.39 -2.61 26.07
CA TYR A 413 15.13 -3.32 25.02
C TYR A 413 15.73 -2.34 23.99
N LEU A 414 16.82 -2.76 23.33
CA LEU A 414 17.50 -2.02 22.25
C LEU A 414 17.84 -0.55 22.60
N GLN A 415 18.28 -0.31 23.83
CA GLN A 415 18.50 1.05 24.36
C GLN A 415 19.77 1.74 23.85
N SER A 416 20.58 1.13 22.99
CA SER A 416 21.85 1.71 22.53
C SER A 416 21.67 3.07 21.83
N GLY A 417 20.66 3.19 20.96
CA GLY A 417 20.31 4.45 20.30
C GLY A 417 19.88 5.53 21.30
N PHE A 418 18.95 5.20 22.20
CA PHE A 418 18.52 6.10 23.27
C PHE A 418 19.69 6.55 24.14
N ASN A 419 20.55 5.62 24.58
CA ASN A 419 21.70 5.88 25.44
C ASN A 419 22.71 6.84 24.80
N THR A 420 22.92 6.73 23.49
CA THR A 420 23.80 7.62 22.74
C THR A 420 23.29 9.06 22.78
N ILE A 421 22.00 9.26 22.47
CA ILE A 421 21.36 10.58 22.49
C ILE A 421 21.32 11.15 23.91
N ARG A 422 20.89 10.35 24.89
CA ARG A 422 20.86 10.69 26.32
C ARG A 422 22.20 11.24 26.80
N THR A 423 23.30 10.58 26.44
CA THR A 423 24.64 10.99 26.84
C THR A 423 24.99 12.37 26.27
N GLY A 424 24.68 12.62 24.99
CA GLY A 424 24.89 13.93 24.36
C GLY A 424 24.07 15.03 25.04
N LEU A 425 22.79 14.77 25.32
CA LEU A 425 21.90 15.73 26.00
C LEU A 425 22.38 16.04 27.42
N ALA A 426 22.79 15.02 28.18
CA ALA A 426 23.36 15.21 29.51
C ALA A 426 24.63 16.07 29.48
N ASN A 427 25.54 15.82 28.52
CA ASN A 427 26.75 16.63 28.31
C ASN A 427 26.44 18.09 27.93
N ALA A 428 25.28 18.33 27.30
CA ALA A 428 24.76 19.67 26.99
C ALA A 428 23.95 20.29 28.15
N ASN A 429 24.00 19.71 29.35
CA ASN A 429 23.29 20.14 30.57
C ASN A 429 21.75 20.10 30.44
N TRP A 430 21.20 19.12 29.71
CA TRP A 430 19.77 18.80 29.76
C TRP A 430 19.45 17.89 30.94
N THR A 431 18.24 18.01 31.48
CA THR A 431 17.81 17.26 32.66
C THR A 431 17.02 16.01 32.27
N SER A 432 17.40 14.85 32.82
CA SER A 432 16.59 13.64 32.70
C SER A 432 15.44 13.70 33.69
N VAL A 433 14.22 13.40 33.23
CA VAL A 433 13.01 13.41 34.05
C VAL A 433 12.14 12.20 33.76
N THR A 434 11.25 11.85 34.69
CA THR A 434 10.09 11.02 34.39
C THR A 434 8.99 11.94 33.85
N ALA A 435 8.69 11.84 32.55
CA ALA A 435 7.89 12.85 31.85
C ALA A 435 6.52 13.13 32.50
N ASN A 436 5.86 12.09 33.03
CA ASN A 436 4.53 12.18 33.63
C ASN A 436 4.53 12.58 35.12
N ASP A 437 5.71 12.68 35.76
CA ASP A 437 5.82 13.20 37.13
C ASP A 437 5.98 14.72 37.13
N VAL A 438 6.58 15.27 36.08
CA VAL A 438 6.87 16.70 35.94
C VAL A 438 6.35 17.27 34.60
N PRO A 439 5.03 17.23 34.35
CA PRO A 439 4.46 17.59 33.04
C PRO A 439 4.73 19.03 32.58
N SER A 440 5.05 19.95 33.50
CA SER A 440 5.42 21.34 33.20
C SER A 440 6.88 21.53 32.79
N GLN A 441 7.77 20.55 33.03
CA GLN A 441 9.19 20.67 32.70
C GLN A 441 9.44 20.25 31.24
N LYS A 442 9.18 21.16 30.30
CA LYS A 442 9.34 20.95 28.84
C LYS A 442 10.56 21.63 28.23
N ASN A 443 11.34 22.38 29.01
CA ASN A 443 12.51 23.10 28.54
C ASN A 443 13.80 22.36 28.92
N ARG A 444 14.61 21.98 27.92
CA ARG A 444 15.87 21.23 28.09
C ARG A 444 15.75 20.00 28.98
N THR A 445 14.69 19.22 28.77
CA THR A 445 14.44 17.96 29.44
C THR A 445 14.36 16.79 28.45
N TYR A 446 14.67 15.59 28.92
CA TYR A 446 14.47 14.35 28.19
C TYR A 446 14.00 13.25 29.15
N ALA A 447 13.30 12.24 28.61
CA ALA A 447 12.73 11.14 29.38
C ALA A 447 12.77 9.86 28.56
N HIS A 448 12.65 8.70 29.22
CA HIS A 448 12.21 7.50 28.53
C HIS A 448 10.77 7.71 28.03
N THR A 449 10.44 7.04 26.93
CA THR A 449 9.16 7.22 26.26
C THR A 449 8.02 6.64 27.11
N PRO A 450 7.05 7.45 27.55
CA PRO A 450 5.87 6.93 28.23
C PRO A 450 4.82 6.47 27.22
N TYR A 451 4.27 5.29 27.45
CA TYR A 451 3.25 4.66 26.63
C TYR A 451 1.95 4.47 27.41
N MET A 452 0.84 4.37 26.69
CA MET A 452 -0.50 4.10 27.23
C MET A 452 -0.74 2.60 27.44
N TYR A 453 0.30 1.77 27.36
CA TYR A 453 0.18 0.32 27.38
C TYR A 453 -0.21 -0.22 28.76
N ILE A 454 -0.95 -1.34 28.75
CA ILE A 454 -1.35 -2.08 29.95
C ILE A 454 -0.96 -3.53 29.71
N HIS A 455 -0.26 -4.14 30.67
CA HIS A 455 0.17 -5.55 30.60
C HIS A 455 1.00 -5.92 29.35
N GLY A 456 1.75 -4.97 28.78
CA GLY A 456 2.56 -5.19 27.58
C GLY A 456 1.79 -5.11 26.25
N GLU A 457 0.50 -4.83 26.29
CA GLU A 457 -0.38 -4.68 25.13
C GLU A 457 -0.87 -3.23 24.99
N ARG A 458 -1.44 -2.90 23.83
CA ARG A 458 -2.08 -1.60 23.61
C ARG A 458 -3.16 -1.35 24.67
N GLY A 459 -2.91 -0.39 25.55
CA GLY A 459 -3.90 0.01 26.53
C GLY A 459 -5.04 0.79 25.89
N VAL A 460 -6.19 0.77 26.56
CA VAL A 460 -7.41 1.37 26.05
C VAL A 460 -8.20 2.03 27.16
N LEU A 461 -8.81 3.17 26.83
CA LEU A 461 -9.69 3.96 27.70
C LEU A 461 -11.12 3.37 27.74
N TRP A 462 -11.30 2.06 27.95
CA TRP A 462 -12.63 1.42 27.85
C TRP A 462 -13.33 1.12 29.17
N LEU A 463 -14.64 0.89 29.02
CA LEU A 463 -15.67 0.60 30.02
C LEU A 463 -15.30 -0.55 30.95
N HIS A 464 -15.57 -0.37 32.25
CA HIS A 464 -15.78 -1.51 33.13
C HIS A 464 -16.91 -2.35 32.53
N THR A 465 -16.57 -3.51 31.97
CA THR A 465 -17.55 -4.59 31.88
C THR A 465 -17.78 -5.06 33.31
N SER A 466 -19.01 -4.90 33.79
CA SER A 466 -19.50 -5.54 35.02
C SER A 466 -19.52 -7.05 34.84
#